data_AF-A0A0W0YJH3-F1
#
_entry.id   AF-A0A0W0YJH3-F1
#
_cell.length_a   1.000
_cell.length_b   1.000
_cell.length_c   1.000
_cell.angle_alpha   90.00
_cell.angle_beta   90.00
_cell.angle_gamma   90.00
#
_symmetry.space_group_name_H-M   'P 1'
#
loop_
_entity.id
_entity.type
_entity.pdbx_description
1 polymer ?
#
loop_
_entity_poly.entity_id
_entity_poly.type
_entity_poly.pdbx_seq_one_letter_code
_entity_poly.pdbx_strand_id
1 'polypeptide(L)'
;MDKKAKLVGINHVALAVGDIDKALEFYGSIFDFKIKNKDHEKAFIDIGDQFLALFSKNFKPQEDSIRHFGLVVDNRTDVLKLAQKAGATISHKTPFMEFTDPWGNLIQVINYEDIEFKKDPEILKKMGLTLVKKAKK
;
A
#
# COMPACT_ATOMS: atom_id res chain seq x y z
N MET A 1 -18.10 -25.97 24.35
CA MET A 1 -16.93 -25.68 23.50
C MET A 1 -17.09 -24.28 22.96
N ASP A 2 -16.08 -23.44 23.12
CA ASP A 2 -16.16 -22.06 22.65
C ASP A 2 -16.04 -21.98 21.12
N LYS A 3 -16.87 -21.13 20.50
CA LYS A 3 -16.88 -20.94 19.05
C LYS A 3 -15.80 -19.94 18.66
N LYS A 4 -14.82 -20.40 17.86
CA LYS A 4 -13.76 -19.53 17.32
C LYS A 4 -14.31 -18.56 16.27
N ALA A 5 -13.73 -17.36 16.22
CA ALA A 5 -14.02 -16.38 15.17
C ALA A 5 -13.45 -16.81 13.81
N LYS A 6 -14.06 -16.35 12.71
CA LYS A 6 -13.55 -16.54 11.34
C LYS A 6 -12.83 -15.27 10.88
N LEU A 7 -11.64 -15.43 10.33
CA LEU A 7 -10.91 -14.33 9.69
C LEU A 7 -11.56 -13.97 8.36
N VAL A 8 -11.67 -12.68 8.06
CA VAL A 8 -12.33 -12.15 6.85
C VAL A 8 -11.44 -11.24 6.01
N GLY A 9 -10.26 -10.84 6.51
CA GLY A 9 -9.31 -10.01 5.77
C GLY A 9 -8.41 -9.17 6.68
N ILE A 10 -7.67 -8.26 6.05
CA ILE A 10 -6.83 -7.25 6.70
C ILE A 10 -7.52 -5.89 6.55
N ASN A 11 -7.70 -5.17 7.66
CA ASN A 11 -8.31 -3.84 7.62
C ASN A 11 -7.30 -2.73 7.26
N HIS A 12 -6.09 -2.80 7.82
CA HIS A 12 -5.04 -1.82 7.56
C HIS A 12 -3.65 -2.43 7.76
N VAL A 13 -2.65 -1.74 7.22
CA VAL A 13 -1.23 -1.97 7.50
C VAL A 13 -0.66 -0.70 8.11
N ALA A 14 0.11 -0.83 9.19
CA ALA A 14 0.77 0.29 9.85
C ALA A 14 2.25 0.33 9.49
N LEU A 15 2.75 1.51 9.11
CA LEU A 15 4.12 1.75 8.68
C LEU A 15 4.77 2.78 9.59
N ALA A 16 5.99 2.49 10.01
CA ALA A 16 6.82 3.47 10.69
C ALA A 16 7.50 4.34 9.63
N VAL A 17 7.39 5.66 9.78
CA VAL A 17 8.02 6.65 8.91
C VAL A 17 8.74 7.68 9.76
N GLY A 18 9.75 8.35 9.22
CA GLY A 18 10.52 9.35 9.97
C GLY A 18 9.83 10.71 10.06
N ASP A 19 8.92 11.00 9.14
CA ASP A 19 8.19 12.26 9.05
C ASP A 19 6.91 12.06 8.22
N ILE A 20 5.78 12.58 8.71
CA ILE A 20 4.47 12.37 8.07
C ILE A 20 4.34 13.15 6.75
N ASP A 21 4.85 14.38 6.70
CA ASP A 21 4.73 15.23 5.51
C ASP A 21 5.58 14.66 4.37
N LYS A 22 6.82 14.28 4.68
CA LYS A 22 7.71 13.62 3.71
C LYS A 22 7.16 12.28 3.23
N ALA A 23 6.52 11.51 4.13
CA ALA A 23 5.90 10.25 3.74
C ALA A 23 4.72 10.47 2.78
N LEU A 24 3.87 11.44 3.06
CA LEU A 24 2.76 11.77 2.17
C LEU A 24 3.23 12.33 0.83
N GLU A 25 4.29 13.14 0.81
CA GLU A 25 4.92 13.61 -0.44
C GLU A 25 5.52 12.45 -1.25
N PHE A 26 6.24 11.55 -0.58
CA PHE A 26 6.81 10.35 -1.19
C PHE A 26 5.71 9.47 -1.81
N TYR A 27 4.72 9.04 -1.01
CA TYR A 27 3.66 8.18 -1.51
C TYR A 27 2.81 8.89 -2.57
N GLY A 28 2.54 10.19 -2.40
CA GLY A 28 1.76 11.00 -3.35
C GLY A 28 2.47 11.25 -4.69
N SER A 29 3.80 11.09 -4.73
CA SER A 29 4.57 11.11 -5.97
C SER A 29 4.45 9.82 -6.77
N ILE A 30 3.90 8.75 -6.17
CA ILE A 30 3.80 7.40 -6.73
C ILE A 30 2.34 7.02 -7.00
N PHE A 31 1.44 7.37 -6.08
CA PHE A 31 0.05 6.92 -6.08
C PHE A 31 -0.91 8.11 -5.96
N ASP A 32 -2.07 8.00 -6.62
CA ASP A 32 -3.20 8.90 -6.40
C ASP A 32 -4.07 8.36 -5.26
N PHE A 33 -4.25 9.15 -4.19
CA PHE A 33 -5.02 8.75 -3.03
C PHE A 33 -5.61 9.94 -2.27
N LYS A 34 -6.55 9.63 -1.37
CA LYS A 34 -7.11 10.58 -0.42
C LYS A 34 -6.52 10.36 0.97
N ILE A 35 -6.33 11.44 1.72
CA ILE A 35 -5.94 11.38 3.14
C ILE A 35 -7.22 11.42 3.97
N LYS A 36 -7.43 10.41 4.83
CA LYS A 36 -8.62 10.33 5.70
C LYS A 36 -8.48 11.25 6.91
N ASN A 37 -7.29 11.26 7.49
CA ASN A 37 -6.93 12.06 8.65
C ASN A 37 -5.40 12.20 8.72
N LYS A 38 -4.92 13.29 9.33
CA LYS A 38 -3.51 13.62 9.49
C LYS A 38 -3.29 14.52 10.70
N ASP A 39 -2.24 14.24 11.45
CA ASP A 39 -1.59 15.14 12.39
C ASP A 39 -0.06 15.05 12.23
N HIS A 40 0.71 15.60 13.18
CA HIS A 40 2.18 15.61 13.14
C HIS A 40 2.81 14.22 13.40
N GLU A 41 2.08 13.32 14.05
CA GLU A 41 2.54 12.00 14.48
C GLU A 41 2.00 10.86 13.62
N LYS A 42 0.89 11.08 12.89
CA LYS A 42 0.24 10.05 12.08
C LYS A 42 -0.54 10.60 10.88
N ALA A 43 -0.67 9.78 9.86
CA ALA A 43 -1.59 10.00 8.74
C ALA A 43 -2.20 8.69 8.24
N PHE A 44 -3.36 8.80 7.60
CA PHE A 44 -4.10 7.66 7.08
C PHE A 44 -4.40 7.85 5.58
N ILE A 45 -3.80 7.00 4.75
CA ILE A 45 -4.03 6.97 3.30
C ILE A 45 -5.20 6.05 3.00
N ASP A 46 -6.22 6.55 2.32
CA ASP A 46 -7.41 5.80 1.95
C ASP A 46 -7.17 4.93 0.72
N ILE A 47 -7.54 3.65 0.81
CA ILE A 47 -7.50 2.70 -0.31
C ILE A 47 -8.86 1.98 -0.44
N GLY A 48 -9.94 2.71 -0.14
CA GLY A 48 -11.33 2.26 -0.22
C GLY A 48 -11.86 1.74 1.11
N ASP A 49 -12.02 0.43 1.21
CA ASP A 49 -12.46 -0.28 2.43
C ASP A 49 -11.30 -0.60 3.40
N GLN A 50 -10.07 -0.24 3.03
CA GLN A 50 -8.84 -0.43 3.79
C GLN A 50 -8.06 0.89 3.85
N PHE A 51 -6.99 0.94 4.66
CA PHE A 51 -6.11 2.11 4.72
C PHE A 51 -4.67 1.74 5.08
N LEU A 52 -3.71 2.59 4.69
CA LEU A 52 -2.37 2.59 5.27
C LEU A 52 -2.31 3.60 6.41
N ALA A 53 -1.77 3.17 7.55
CA ALA A 53 -1.55 4.03 8.70
C ALA A 53 -0.06 4.35 8.83
N LEU A 54 0.31 5.61 8.64
CA LEU A 54 1.66 6.10 8.80
C LEU A 54 1.84 6.62 10.22
N PHE A 55 2.93 6.24 10.88
CA PHE A 55 3.27 6.71 12.23
C PHE A 55 4.72 7.19 12.29
N SER A 56 4.93 8.42 12.77
CA SER A 56 6.27 8.98 12.97
C SER A 56 6.78 8.90 14.40
N LYS A 57 5.89 8.67 15.35
CA LYS A 57 6.24 8.55 16.76
C LYS A 57 7.21 7.40 16.99
N ASN A 58 8.33 7.68 17.66
CA ASN A 58 9.37 6.70 18.03
C ASN A 58 9.97 5.96 16.82
N PHE A 59 9.97 6.58 15.63
CA PHE A 59 10.59 6.00 14.45
C PHE A 59 12.05 5.61 14.72
N LYS A 60 12.42 4.42 14.26
CA LYS A 60 13.80 3.93 14.23
C LYS A 60 14.06 3.40 12.83
N PRO A 61 15.13 3.86 12.15
CA PRO A 61 15.49 3.31 10.86
C PRO A 61 15.69 1.80 10.94
N GLN A 62 14.97 1.06 10.10
CA GLN A 62 15.12 -0.38 9.94
C GLN A 62 14.77 -0.73 8.50
N GLU A 63 15.66 -1.45 7.81
CA GLU A 63 15.35 -1.99 6.50
C GLU A 63 14.74 -3.39 6.64
N ASP A 64 13.59 -3.60 6.02
CA ASP A 64 12.96 -4.90 5.93
C ASP A 64 13.45 -5.72 4.74
N SER A 65 13.85 -6.97 5.02
CA SER A 65 14.34 -7.93 4.01
C SER A 65 13.39 -9.10 3.76
N ILE A 66 12.37 -9.27 4.61
CA ILE A 66 11.41 -10.39 4.55
C ILE A 66 9.98 -9.87 4.73
N ARG A 67 9.73 -9.04 5.74
CA ARG A 67 8.38 -8.54 6.04
C ARG A 67 7.98 -7.53 4.97
N HIS A 68 6.88 -7.80 4.29
CA HIS A 68 6.33 -6.92 3.26
C HIS A 68 4.82 -7.06 3.21
N PHE A 69 4.18 -6.14 2.50
CA PHE A 69 2.76 -6.19 2.20
C PHE A 69 2.51 -5.80 0.75
N GLY A 70 1.43 -6.31 0.18
CA GLY A 70 1.03 -6.05 -1.20
C GLY A 70 0.05 -4.89 -1.30
N LEU A 71 0.36 -3.90 -2.13
CA LEU A 71 -0.58 -2.88 -2.60
C LEU A 71 -1.13 -3.28 -3.96
N VAL A 72 -2.44 -3.20 -4.09
CA VAL A 72 -3.15 -3.48 -5.34
C VAL A 72 -3.43 -2.15 -6.04
N VAL A 73 -2.96 -2.01 -7.28
CA VAL A 73 -3.14 -0.82 -8.12
C VAL A 73 -3.93 -1.15 -9.38
N ASP A 74 -4.55 -0.15 -10.01
CA ASP A 74 -5.20 -0.30 -11.31
C ASP A 74 -4.16 -0.51 -12.43
N ASN A 75 -3.02 0.18 -12.35
CA ASN A 75 -1.93 0.09 -13.31
C ASN A 75 -0.55 0.22 -12.65
N ARG A 76 0.23 -0.87 -12.64
CA ARG A 76 1.59 -0.89 -12.06
C ARG A 76 2.72 -0.43 -12.99
N THR A 77 2.43 -0.07 -14.24
CA THR A 77 3.44 0.15 -15.30
C THR A 77 4.52 1.16 -14.90
N ASP A 78 4.13 2.29 -14.32
CA ASP A 78 5.05 3.37 -13.96
C ASP A 78 5.46 3.37 -12.47
N VAL A 79 4.89 2.48 -11.66
CA VAL A 79 5.03 2.55 -10.18
C VAL A 79 6.48 2.47 -9.73
N LEU A 80 7.27 1.51 -10.23
CA LEU A 80 8.67 1.38 -9.83
C LEU A 80 9.53 2.57 -10.29
N LYS A 81 9.23 3.13 -11.47
CA LYS A 81 9.92 4.31 -12.00
C LYS A 81 9.63 5.55 -11.14
N LEU A 82 8.36 5.75 -10.78
CA LEU A 82 7.94 6.85 -9.90
C LEU A 82 8.53 6.68 -8.50
N ALA A 83 8.50 5.46 -7.95
CA ALA A 83 9.08 5.15 -6.64
C ALA A 83 10.58 5.44 -6.61
N GLN A 84 11.34 4.98 -7.62
CA GLN A 84 12.77 5.26 -7.72
C GLN A 84 13.05 6.76 -7.82
N LYS A 85 12.26 7.50 -8.61
CA LYS A 85 12.38 8.97 -8.73
C LYS A 85 12.08 9.68 -7.40
N ALA A 86 11.17 9.14 -6.60
CA ALA A 86 10.81 9.66 -5.28
C ALA A 86 11.84 9.26 -4.18
N GLY A 87 12.86 8.46 -4.51
CA GLY A 87 13.93 8.07 -3.59
C GLY A 87 13.80 6.66 -3.00
N ALA A 88 12.94 5.80 -3.57
CA ALA A 88 12.86 4.40 -3.17
C ALA A 88 14.04 3.58 -3.69
N THR A 89 14.38 2.51 -2.97
CA THR A 89 15.30 1.49 -3.45
C THR A 89 14.50 0.40 -4.16
N ILE A 90 14.83 0.10 -5.42
CA ILE A 90 14.18 -0.98 -6.18
C ILE A 90 14.97 -2.28 -6.00
N SER A 91 14.29 -3.35 -5.59
CA SER A 91 14.89 -4.69 -5.55
C SER A 91 14.63 -5.43 -6.86
N HIS A 92 15.68 -5.97 -7.47
CA HIS A 92 15.57 -6.85 -8.64
C HIS A 92 15.93 -8.31 -8.30
N LYS A 93 15.97 -8.64 -6.99
CA LYS A 93 16.34 -9.99 -6.51
C LYS A 93 15.21 -11.00 -6.66
N THR A 94 13.97 -10.53 -6.77
CA THR A 94 12.77 -11.35 -6.93
C THR A 94 12.11 -11.01 -8.26
N PRO A 95 11.28 -11.90 -8.84
CA PRO A 95 10.47 -11.57 -10.01
C PRO A 95 9.29 -10.62 -9.68
N PHE A 96 9.14 -10.22 -8.42
CA PHE A 96 8.04 -9.39 -7.97
C PHE A 96 8.36 -7.90 -8.16
N MET A 97 7.32 -7.08 -8.35
CA MET A 97 7.48 -5.63 -8.41
C MET A 97 7.49 -5.07 -6.99
N GLU A 98 8.69 -4.86 -6.46
CA GLU A 98 8.92 -4.46 -5.07
C GLU A 98 9.82 -3.22 -4.98
N PHE A 99 9.52 -2.35 -4.02
CA PHE A 99 10.40 -1.24 -3.65
C PHE A 99 10.44 -1.07 -2.14
N THR A 100 11.55 -0.55 -1.64
CA THR A 100 11.72 -0.16 -0.25
C THR A 100 11.59 1.36 -0.15
N ASP A 101 10.67 1.85 0.69
CA ASP A 101 10.51 3.29 0.93
C ASP A 101 11.72 3.87 1.70
N PRO A 102 11.87 5.21 1.81
CA PRO A 102 13.01 5.83 2.50
C PRO A 102 13.16 5.45 3.99
N TRP A 103 12.14 4.84 4.59
CA TRP A 103 12.11 4.45 5.99
C TRP A 103 12.34 2.95 6.20
N GLY A 104 12.52 2.21 5.10
CA GLY A 104 12.86 0.80 5.10
C GLY A 104 11.66 -0.16 5.03
N ASN A 105 10.45 0.36 4.79
CA ASN A 105 9.27 -0.48 4.56
C ASN A 105 9.37 -1.13 3.19
N LEU A 106 9.19 -2.45 3.10
CA LEU A 106 9.18 -3.19 1.83
C LEU A 106 7.73 -3.33 1.30
N ILE A 107 7.48 -2.74 0.13
CA ILE A 107 6.16 -2.72 -0.53
C ILE A 107 6.23 -3.57 -1.78
N GLN A 108 5.26 -4.47 -1.96
CA GLN A 108 5.02 -5.19 -3.20
C GLN A 108 3.81 -4.60 -3.94
N VAL A 109 3.86 -4.57 -5.29
CA VAL A 109 2.81 -3.97 -6.12
C VAL A 109 2.17 -5.01 -7.04
N ILE A 110 0.84 -5.10 -6.99
CA ILE A 110 0.03 -6.08 -7.71
C ILE A 110 -1.01 -5.34 -8.57
N ASN A 111 -1.22 -5.75 -9.82
CA ASN A 111 -2.34 -5.22 -10.61
C ASN A 111 -3.67 -5.79 -10.10
N TYR A 112 -4.70 -4.96 -10.06
CA TYR A 112 -6.06 -5.37 -9.71
C TYR A 112 -6.57 -6.52 -10.60
N GLU A 113 -6.13 -6.58 -11.86
CA GLU A 113 -6.53 -7.65 -12.76
C GLU A 113 -6.07 -9.05 -12.33
N ASP A 114 -4.97 -9.11 -11.54
CA ASP A 114 -4.28 -10.33 -11.14
C ASP A 114 -4.76 -10.88 -9.78
N ILE A 115 -5.62 -10.16 -9.04
CA ILE A 115 -6.06 -10.55 -7.69
C ILE A 115 -7.05 -11.73 -7.70
N GLU A 116 -7.23 -12.41 -6.57
CA GLU A 116 -8.14 -13.55 -6.51
C GLU A 116 -9.63 -13.15 -6.48
N PHE A 117 -10.01 -12.19 -5.66
CA PHE A 117 -11.40 -11.76 -5.51
C PHE A 117 -11.55 -10.29 -5.88
N LYS A 118 -12.60 -9.96 -6.62
CA LYS A 118 -12.94 -8.57 -6.96
C LYS A 118 -13.39 -7.84 -5.69
N LYS A 119 -13.10 -6.54 -5.60
CA LYS A 119 -13.80 -5.64 -4.69
C LYS A 119 -15.27 -5.58 -5.06
N ASP A 120 -16.10 -5.38 -4.05
CA ASP A 120 -17.53 -5.13 -4.24
C ASP A 120 -17.74 -3.92 -5.17
N PRO A 121 -18.68 -3.98 -6.14
CA PRO A 121 -18.90 -2.90 -7.09
C PRO A 121 -19.22 -1.54 -6.44
N GLU A 122 -19.95 -1.50 -5.32
CA GLU A 122 -20.28 -0.26 -4.62
C GLU A 122 -19.04 0.36 -3.96
N ILE A 123 -18.06 -0.46 -3.54
CA ILE A 123 -16.77 0.03 -3.04
C ILE A 123 -15.98 0.65 -4.19
N LEU A 124 -15.85 -0.03 -5.34
CA LEU A 124 -15.17 0.53 -6.52
C LEU A 124 -15.79 1.86 -6.97
N LYS A 125 -17.13 1.94 -6.98
CA LYS A 125 -17.86 3.16 -7.29
C LYS A 125 -17.56 4.29 -6.31
N LYS A 126 -17.51 4.03 -5.00
CA LYS A 126 -17.11 5.02 -3.99
C LYS A 126 -15.66 5.47 -4.13
N MET A 127 -14.79 4.60 -4.64
CA MET A 127 -13.41 4.93 -5.00
C MET A 127 -13.30 5.71 -6.31
N GLY A 128 -14.38 5.83 -7.10
CA GLY A 128 -14.36 6.47 -8.41
C GLY A 128 -13.74 5.59 -9.51
N LEU A 129 -13.67 4.28 -9.30
CA LEU A 129 -12.97 3.34 -10.16
C LEU A 129 -13.93 2.41 -10.91
N THR A 130 -13.56 2.02 -12.12
CA THR A 130 -14.23 0.96 -12.90
C THR A 130 -13.18 -0.07 -13.33
N LEU A 131 -12.99 -1.11 -12.52
CA LEU A 131 -11.91 -2.11 -12.72
C LEU A 131 -12.46 -3.51 -12.98
N VAL A 132 -11.77 -4.26 -13.81
CA VAL A 132 -12.13 -5.64 -14.18
C VAL A 132 -10.99 -6.58 -13.82
N LYS A 133 -11.30 -7.66 -13.10
CA LYS A 133 -10.36 -8.77 -12.87
C LYS A 133 -10.25 -9.65 -14.12
N LYS A 134 -9.04 -10.11 -14.44
CA LYS A 134 -8.81 -11.14 -15.46
C LYS A 134 -9.57 -12.42 -15.12
N ALA A 135 -10.17 -13.03 -16.14
CA ALA A 135 -10.77 -14.36 -16.00
C ALA A 135 -9.65 -15.37 -15.64
N LYS A 136 -9.90 -16.24 -14.65
CA LYS A 136 -9.00 -17.39 -14.43
C LYS A 136 -9.07 -18.25 -15.71
N LYS A 137 -7.91 -18.64 -16.25
CA LYS A 137 -7.85 -19.71 -17.25
C LYS A 137 -8.31 -21.01 -16.64
#